data_AF-A0A3M8P7L9-F1
#
_entry.id   AF-A0A3M8P7L9-F1
#
_cell.length_a   1.000
_cell.length_b   1.000
_cell.length_c   1.000
_cell.angle_alpha   90.00
_cell.angle_beta   90.00
_cell.angle_gamma   90.00
#
_symmetry.space_group_name_H-M   'P 1'
#
loop_
_entity.id
_entity.type
_entity.pdbx_description
1 polymer ?
#
loop_
_entity_poly.entity_id
_entity_poly.type
_entity_poly.pdbx_seq_one_letter_code
_entity_poly.pdbx_strand_id
1 'polypeptide(L)'
;MLSRVANSLYWMSRNAERAENNARILDVQLLQMLEASDEELVRDSDWKLIFDICASSEIMTQLKSLPSYEESQLIDFLALAQSNSNSVASCLGIARENARVSRDHVTDDYWESWNSCYLALQQMEGQHHTVKEVRQFLDHVKTTSLISQGIIESTMSRGVAYQIIKIGKWLERAEKIARILNVVCERTRERALEAQAEDYFYWLSALRMTNGYEAYLKANPPKMDPKMVLSFLISDKTFPRSIIYCLDHVRDAVNELESGKVSHYSWELFAKLDQLRTDFDEVHIDEWNSDEMMDFLNHFQDGCNEIGHIFSKTYYLIDPAIQQSGNYQSQTLTMEGLTSMKYKIEHTNIFEYETIVDQSMNTIRLKPRTDECQRLLSYRADITPASLTKEHVDIWGNSVETFFIAEHHQHLEVKATSIVSIQKSPFIHRIDYSPEMNAIFHSQLFSEHYLAFLSNTAYTYLSVDQMKQVDRELGVMSNPVQYAIDVMEYMHDHFSYDGESTTVSTKGTESFDLMKGVCQDITHVMLGILRNKQIPARYVSGYLYVGENSALIGDAASHAWVEVMVPGIGWVGLDPTNNVEALENHIRVGVGRDYNDVSPVQGVYRGGSQNLDVKVSVSLLDQ
;
A
#
# COMPACT_ATOMS: atom_id res chain seq x y z
N MET A 1 9.06 10.10 -0.71
CA MET A 1 8.01 9.10 -1.01
C MET A 1 7.64 8.44 0.31
N LEU A 2 6.35 8.32 0.65
CA LEU A 2 5.92 7.62 1.87
C LEU A 2 6.31 6.13 1.76
N SER A 3 6.73 5.49 2.87
CA SER A 3 7.21 4.10 2.80
C SER A 3 6.13 3.14 2.30
N ARG A 4 4.85 3.44 2.53
CA ARG A 4 3.72 2.66 1.99
C ARG A 4 3.63 2.70 0.47
N VAL A 5 3.91 3.85 -0.15
CA VAL A 5 3.94 3.96 -1.62
C VAL A 5 5.11 3.17 -2.19
N ALA A 6 6.28 3.28 -1.58
CA ALA A 6 7.45 2.49 -1.95
C ALA A 6 7.14 0.99 -1.82
N ASN A 7 6.45 0.59 -0.75
CA ASN A 7 6.02 -0.78 -0.50
C ASN A 7 5.11 -1.29 -1.62
N SER A 8 4.08 -0.51 -1.96
CA SER A 8 3.17 -0.88 -3.04
C SER A 8 3.88 -0.97 -4.39
N LEU A 9 4.74 -0.02 -4.75
CA LEU A 9 5.46 -0.07 -6.03
C LEU A 9 6.42 -1.28 -6.12
N TYR A 10 7.10 -1.59 -5.03
CA TYR A 10 8.02 -2.73 -4.94
C TYR A 10 7.25 -4.05 -5.11
N TRP A 11 6.21 -4.28 -4.30
CA TRP A 11 5.42 -5.52 -4.36
C TRP A 11 4.55 -5.62 -5.60
N MET A 12 4.07 -4.50 -6.16
CA MET A 12 3.43 -4.46 -7.47
C MET A 12 4.37 -5.04 -8.52
N SER A 13 5.61 -4.52 -8.59
CA SER A 13 6.54 -4.94 -9.62
C SER A 13 7.02 -6.38 -9.45
N ARG A 14 7.26 -6.83 -8.21
CA ARG A 14 7.60 -8.22 -7.93
C ARG A 14 6.47 -9.16 -8.35
N ASN A 15 5.22 -8.88 -7.95
CA ASN A 15 4.10 -9.75 -8.28
C ASN A 15 3.71 -9.71 -9.76
N ALA A 16 3.89 -8.56 -10.43
CA ALA A 16 3.75 -8.46 -11.88
C ALA A 16 4.73 -9.38 -12.63
N GLU A 17 6.00 -9.38 -12.22
CA GLU A 17 7.04 -10.25 -12.78
C GLU A 17 6.79 -11.73 -12.40
N ARG A 18 6.34 -12.00 -11.17
CA ARG A 18 5.96 -13.35 -10.71
C ARG A 18 4.79 -13.94 -11.48
N ALA A 19 3.73 -13.16 -11.69
CA ALA A 19 2.56 -13.58 -12.47
C ALA A 19 2.96 -13.96 -13.89
N GLU A 20 3.81 -13.16 -14.53
CA GLU A 20 4.31 -13.44 -15.89
C GLU A 20 5.19 -14.70 -15.94
N ASN A 21 6.15 -14.83 -15.01
CA ASN A 21 7.03 -15.99 -14.96
C ASN A 21 6.24 -17.28 -14.69
N ASN A 22 5.33 -17.28 -13.73
CA ASN A 22 4.51 -18.44 -13.41
C ASN A 22 3.57 -18.79 -14.58
N ALA A 23 3.00 -17.79 -15.25
CA ALA A 23 2.20 -18.02 -16.45
C ALA A 23 3.03 -18.64 -17.59
N ARG A 24 4.27 -18.21 -17.76
CA ARG A 24 5.19 -18.79 -18.75
C ARG A 24 5.58 -20.22 -18.41
N ILE A 25 5.95 -20.48 -17.16
CA ILE A 25 6.33 -21.83 -16.69
C ILE A 25 5.17 -22.80 -16.92
N LEU A 26 3.95 -22.41 -16.53
CA LEU A 26 2.77 -23.24 -16.73
C LEU A 26 2.44 -23.42 -18.22
N ASP A 27 2.52 -22.38 -19.06
CA ASP A 27 2.24 -22.51 -20.49
C ASP A 27 3.26 -23.44 -21.20
N VAL A 28 4.53 -23.46 -20.78
CA VAL A 28 5.52 -24.43 -21.27
C VAL A 28 5.10 -25.87 -20.94
N GLN A 29 4.63 -26.11 -19.71
CA GLN A 29 4.11 -27.42 -19.30
C GLN A 29 2.89 -27.83 -20.14
N LEU A 30 1.93 -26.92 -20.30
CA LEU A 30 0.72 -27.21 -21.07
C LEU A 30 1.01 -27.45 -22.54
N LEU A 31 2.03 -26.80 -23.11
CA LEU A 31 2.51 -27.09 -24.46
C LEU A 31 3.15 -28.48 -24.54
N GLN A 32 3.99 -28.84 -23.56
CA GLN A 32 4.63 -30.16 -23.51
C GLN A 32 3.62 -31.29 -23.37
N MET A 33 2.57 -31.11 -22.56
CA MET A 33 1.47 -32.07 -22.44
C MET A 33 0.75 -32.31 -23.78
N LEU A 34 0.68 -31.28 -24.65
CA LEU A 34 0.10 -31.41 -25.99
C LEU A 34 1.07 -32.08 -26.98
N GLU A 35 2.37 -31.90 -26.79
CA GLU A 35 3.44 -32.46 -27.64
C GLU A 35 3.78 -33.92 -27.26
N ALA A 36 3.57 -34.34 -26.01
CA ALA A 36 3.91 -35.66 -25.48
C ALA A 36 2.83 -36.72 -25.77
N SER A 37 3.23 -37.80 -26.46
CA SER A 37 2.40 -38.98 -26.70
C SER A 37 2.30 -39.87 -25.44
N ASP A 38 1.13 -39.91 -24.79
CA ASP A 38 0.60 -40.89 -23.80
C ASP A 38 1.55 -41.64 -22.80
N GLU A 39 2.74 -41.13 -22.49
CA GLU A 39 3.61 -41.70 -21.46
C GLU A 39 3.37 -41.05 -20.09
N GLU A 40 2.58 -41.73 -19.25
CA GLU A 40 2.13 -41.28 -17.92
C GLU A 40 3.30 -40.99 -16.94
N LEU A 41 4.41 -41.74 -17.04
CA LEU A 41 5.61 -41.56 -16.21
C LEU A 41 6.35 -40.24 -16.49
N VAL A 42 6.33 -39.76 -17.73
CA VAL A 42 6.97 -38.49 -18.12
C VAL A 42 6.15 -37.30 -17.57
N ARG A 43 4.82 -37.41 -17.60
CA ARG A 43 3.91 -36.37 -17.09
C ARG A 43 4.08 -36.13 -15.58
N ASP A 44 4.34 -37.17 -14.79
CA ASP A 44 4.52 -37.03 -13.34
C ASP A 44 5.81 -36.28 -12.98
N SER A 45 6.92 -36.61 -13.65
CA SER A 45 8.20 -35.91 -13.48
C SER A 45 8.12 -34.44 -13.89
N ASP A 46 7.38 -34.15 -14.96
CA ASP A 46 7.20 -32.80 -15.47
C ASP A 46 6.40 -31.94 -14.48
N TRP A 47 5.29 -32.47 -13.94
CA TRP A 47 4.51 -31.76 -12.93
C TRP A 47 5.29 -31.49 -11.65
N LYS A 48 6.10 -32.45 -11.20
CA LYS A 48 6.92 -32.26 -10.00
C LYS A 48 7.91 -31.10 -10.20
N LEU A 49 8.56 -31.01 -11.37
CA LEU A 49 9.42 -29.87 -11.72
C LEU A 49 8.68 -28.52 -11.64
N ILE A 50 7.45 -28.43 -12.17
CA ILE A 50 6.66 -27.19 -12.12
C ILE A 50 6.28 -26.82 -10.68
N PHE A 51 5.88 -27.79 -9.87
CA PHE A 51 5.54 -27.56 -8.46
C PHE A 51 6.76 -27.17 -7.63
N ASP A 52 7.94 -27.74 -7.90
CA ASP A 52 9.18 -27.32 -7.25
C ASP A 52 9.53 -25.85 -7.58
N ILE A 53 9.16 -25.32 -8.75
CA ILE A 53 9.45 -23.93 -9.14
C ILE A 53 8.38 -22.93 -8.67
N CYS A 54 7.11 -23.30 -8.68
CA CYS A 54 5.98 -22.38 -8.47
C CYS A 54 5.23 -22.58 -7.15
N ALA A 55 5.35 -23.74 -6.49
CA ALA A 55 4.62 -24.11 -5.28
C ALA A 55 5.48 -25.04 -4.41
N SER A 56 4.94 -26.17 -3.95
CA SER A 56 5.71 -27.23 -3.28
C SER A 56 5.26 -28.63 -3.72
N SER A 57 6.22 -29.56 -3.76
CA SER A 57 5.98 -30.97 -4.10
C SER A 57 5.02 -31.67 -3.11
N GLU A 58 4.97 -31.24 -1.84
CA GLU A 58 4.01 -31.78 -0.86
C GLU A 58 2.57 -31.47 -1.26
N ILE A 59 2.30 -30.24 -1.73
CA ILE A 59 0.96 -29.83 -2.16
C ILE A 59 0.51 -30.64 -3.38
N MET A 60 1.41 -30.88 -4.34
CA MET A 60 1.12 -31.74 -5.49
C MET A 60 0.68 -33.14 -5.03
N THR A 61 1.41 -33.71 -4.08
CA THR A 61 1.11 -35.05 -3.53
C THR A 61 -0.24 -35.08 -2.83
N GLN A 62 -0.59 -34.02 -2.10
CA GLN A 62 -1.89 -33.86 -1.46
C GLN A 62 -3.02 -33.80 -2.49
N LEU A 63 -2.89 -32.99 -3.55
CA LEU A 63 -3.89 -32.90 -4.62
C LEU A 63 -4.09 -34.25 -5.32
N LYS A 64 -2.99 -34.96 -5.62
CA LYS A 64 -3.03 -36.31 -6.23
C LYS A 64 -3.67 -37.37 -5.34
N SER A 65 -3.65 -37.19 -4.03
CA SER A 65 -4.28 -38.13 -3.08
C SER A 65 -5.80 -37.99 -2.99
N LEU A 66 -6.40 -36.97 -3.62
CA LEU A 66 -7.84 -36.76 -3.59
C LEU A 66 -8.57 -37.87 -4.35
N PRO A 67 -9.71 -38.39 -3.83
CA PRO A 67 -10.45 -39.49 -4.46
C PRO A 67 -10.98 -39.20 -5.87
N SER A 68 -11.06 -37.92 -6.25
CA SER A 68 -11.56 -37.42 -7.53
C SER A 68 -10.48 -36.62 -8.27
N TYR A 69 -9.21 -37.04 -8.11
CA TYR A 69 -8.08 -36.35 -8.72
C TYR A 69 -8.19 -36.32 -10.25
N GLU A 70 -8.04 -35.12 -10.82
CA GLU A 70 -7.85 -34.90 -12.24
C GLU A 70 -6.66 -33.94 -12.45
N GLU A 71 -5.90 -34.12 -13.55
CA GLU A 71 -4.76 -33.23 -13.86
C GLU A 71 -5.18 -31.76 -14.01
N SER A 72 -6.43 -31.49 -14.39
CA SER A 72 -7.05 -30.15 -14.42
C SER A 72 -6.91 -29.43 -13.07
N GLN A 73 -6.93 -30.14 -11.95
CA GLN A 73 -6.80 -29.56 -10.62
C GLN A 73 -5.39 -29.04 -10.34
N LEU A 74 -4.34 -29.64 -10.93
CA LEU A 74 -2.98 -29.10 -10.83
C LEU A 74 -2.85 -27.78 -11.61
N ILE A 75 -3.48 -27.73 -12.80
CA ILE A 75 -3.53 -26.55 -13.64
C ILE A 75 -4.27 -25.42 -12.91
N ASP A 76 -5.47 -25.70 -12.38
CA ASP A 76 -6.27 -24.73 -11.65
C ASP A 76 -5.57 -24.25 -10.38
N PHE A 77 -4.86 -25.14 -9.68
CA PHE A 77 -4.10 -24.77 -8.48
C PHE A 77 -2.97 -23.76 -8.77
N LEU A 78 -2.27 -23.92 -9.88
CA LEU A 78 -1.18 -23.02 -10.28
C LEU A 78 -1.68 -21.76 -10.98
N ALA A 79 -2.77 -21.85 -11.73
CA ALA A 79 -3.31 -20.72 -12.49
C ALA A 79 -4.25 -19.83 -11.66
N LEU A 80 -5.20 -20.42 -10.93
CA LEU A 80 -6.40 -19.73 -10.45
C LEU A 80 -6.62 -19.81 -8.93
N ALA A 81 -6.07 -20.80 -8.24
CA ALA A 81 -6.39 -21.00 -6.82
C ALA A 81 -5.92 -19.83 -5.94
N GLN A 82 -6.89 -19.21 -5.24
CA GLN A 82 -6.62 -18.15 -4.27
C GLN A 82 -5.92 -18.67 -3.00
N SER A 83 -6.05 -19.96 -2.69
CA SER A 83 -5.31 -20.61 -1.60
C SER A 83 -3.82 -20.72 -1.85
N ASN A 84 -3.40 -20.61 -3.12
CA ASN A 84 -2.01 -20.55 -3.53
C ASN A 84 -1.59 -19.08 -3.71
N SER A 85 -0.79 -18.56 -2.80
CA SER A 85 -0.25 -17.18 -2.88
C SER A 85 0.60 -16.94 -4.13
N ASN A 86 1.17 -18.01 -4.69
CA ASN A 86 1.99 -17.99 -5.89
C ASN A 86 1.19 -18.36 -7.16
N SER A 87 -0.13 -18.54 -7.10
CA SER A 87 -0.89 -18.74 -8.33
C SER A 87 -0.82 -17.50 -9.21
N VAL A 88 -0.98 -17.69 -10.53
CA VAL A 88 -0.99 -16.58 -11.49
C VAL A 88 -2.07 -15.55 -11.12
N ALA A 89 -3.26 -16.04 -10.74
CA ALA A 89 -4.36 -15.22 -10.26
C ALA A 89 -4.02 -14.43 -8.98
N SER A 90 -3.47 -15.08 -7.96
CA SER A 90 -3.08 -14.41 -6.71
C SER A 90 -2.02 -13.32 -6.95
N CYS A 91 -0.99 -13.63 -7.73
CA CYS A 91 0.07 -12.67 -8.08
C CYS A 91 -0.50 -11.48 -8.88
N LEU A 92 -1.36 -11.76 -9.86
CA LEU A 92 -2.01 -10.72 -10.64
C LEU A 92 -2.92 -9.83 -9.78
N GLY A 93 -3.67 -10.43 -8.83
CA GLY A 93 -4.47 -9.69 -7.86
C GLY A 93 -3.62 -8.76 -7.01
N ILE A 94 -2.50 -9.25 -6.47
CA ILE A 94 -1.56 -8.43 -5.67
C ILE A 94 -0.94 -7.32 -6.51
N ALA A 95 -0.54 -7.60 -7.76
CA ALA A 95 0.00 -6.59 -8.67
C ALA A 95 -1.02 -5.49 -8.95
N ARG A 96 -2.27 -5.86 -9.25
CA ARG A 96 -3.38 -4.94 -9.49
C ARG A 96 -3.70 -4.11 -8.26
N GLU A 97 -3.86 -4.72 -7.08
CA GLU A 97 -4.16 -3.96 -5.85
C GLU A 97 -3.06 -2.97 -5.50
N ASN A 98 -1.79 -3.36 -5.63
CA ASN A 98 -0.69 -2.44 -5.36
C ASN A 98 -0.59 -1.33 -6.42
N ALA A 99 -0.91 -1.60 -7.69
CA ALA A 99 -1.04 -0.56 -8.72
C ALA A 99 -2.19 0.41 -8.40
N ARG A 100 -3.28 -0.08 -7.79
CA ARG A 100 -4.41 0.74 -7.33
C ARG A 100 -3.99 1.69 -6.21
N VAL A 101 -3.26 1.16 -5.22
CA VAL A 101 -2.78 1.93 -4.06
C VAL A 101 -1.74 2.96 -4.48
N SER A 102 -0.89 2.63 -5.46
CA SER A 102 0.16 3.50 -5.99
C SER A 102 -0.24 4.24 -7.27
N ARG A 103 -1.55 4.41 -7.52
CA ARG A 103 -2.07 4.98 -8.78
C ARG A 103 -1.50 6.35 -9.14
N ASP A 104 -1.17 7.17 -8.15
CA ASP A 104 -0.63 8.50 -8.39
C ASP A 104 0.86 8.49 -8.78
N HIS A 105 1.50 7.31 -8.77
CA HIS A 105 2.91 7.08 -9.12
C HIS A 105 3.10 6.15 -10.32
N VAL A 106 2.03 5.53 -10.82
CA VAL A 106 2.02 4.79 -12.09
C VAL A 106 1.17 5.55 -13.11
N THR A 107 1.35 5.28 -14.39
CA THR A 107 0.51 5.90 -15.42
C THR A 107 -0.86 5.25 -15.50
N ASP A 108 -1.85 5.99 -16.00
CA ASP A 108 -3.20 5.45 -16.20
C ASP A 108 -3.18 4.23 -17.14
N ASP A 109 -2.37 4.27 -18.20
CA ASP A 109 -2.20 3.13 -19.12
C ASP A 109 -1.71 1.87 -18.39
N TYR A 110 -0.78 2.00 -17.44
CA TYR A 110 -0.27 0.87 -16.66
C TYR A 110 -1.38 0.27 -15.80
N TRP A 111 -2.13 1.12 -15.11
CA TRP A 111 -3.29 0.71 -14.34
C TRP A 111 -4.32 -0.01 -15.20
N GLU A 112 -4.69 0.59 -16.34
CA GLU A 112 -5.73 0.06 -17.23
C GLU A 112 -5.34 -1.31 -17.78
N SER A 113 -4.07 -1.52 -18.11
CA SER A 113 -3.57 -2.81 -18.58
C SER A 113 -3.76 -3.91 -17.52
N TRP A 114 -3.32 -3.69 -16.28
CA TRP A 114 -3.47 -4.69 -15.21
C TRP A 114 -4.91 -4.87 -14.76
N ASN A 115 -5.69 -3.78 -14.70
CA ASN A 115 -7.10 -3.85 -14.34
C ASN A 115 -7.91 -4.61 -15.39
N SER A 116 -7.62 -4.43 -16.68
CA SER A 116 -8.27 -5.18 -17.76
C SER A 116 -7.96 -6.68 -17.66
N CYS A 117 -6.70 -7.04 -17.39
CA CYS A 117 -6.31 -8.43 -17.19
C CYS A 117 -6.97 -9.05 -15.94
N TYR A 118 -7.16 -8.26 -14.88
CA TYR A 118 -7.89 -8.68 -13.68
C TYR A 118 -9.39 -8.89 -13.94
N LEU A 119 -10.02 -8.03 -14.74
CA LEU A 119 -11.43 -8.24 -15.12
C LEU A 119 -11.60 -9.50 -15.98
N ALA A 120 -10.62 -9.84 -16.82
CA ALA A 120 -10.61 -11.11 -17.55
C ALA A 120 -10.50 -12.32 -16.61
N LEU A 121 -9.68 -12.24 -15.56
CA LEU A 121 -9.61 -13.26 -14.52
C LEU A 121 -10.97 -13.44 -13.81
N GLN A 122 -11.65 -12.34 -13.47
CA GLN A 122 -12.97 -12.40 -12.80
C GLN A 122 -14.04 -13.07 -13.66
N GLN A 123 -13.94 -13.00 -14.99
CA GLN A 123 -14.85 -13.72 -15.90
C GLN A 123 -14.62 -15.24 -15.92
N MET A 124 -13.48 -15.70 -15.40
CA MET A 124 -13.18 -17.13 -15.26
C MET A 124 -13.75 -17.70 -13.95
N GLU A 125 -13.98 -16.90 -12.91
CA GLU A 125 -14.43 -17.42 -11.61
C GLU A 125 -15.76 -18.21 -11.70
N GLY A 126 -15.78 -19.42 -11.15
CA GLY A 126 -16.98 -20.25 -10.99
C GLY A 126 -17.30 -21.21 -12.15
N GLN A 127 -16.42 -21.39 -13.14
CA GLN A 127 -16.60 -22.33 -14.25
C GLN A 127 -15.45 -23.35 -14.32
N HIS A 128 -15.72 -24.55 -14.82
CA HIS A 128 -14.65 -25.48 -15.22
C HIS A 128 -14.01 -24.99 -16.52
N HIS A 129 -12.68 -24.85 -16.52
CA HIS A 129 -11.95 -24.36 -17.69
C HIS A 129 -11.25 -25.47 -18.44
N THR A 130 -11.32 -25.38 -19.76
CA THR A 130 -10.49 -26.19 -20.64
C THR A 130 -9.05 -25.72 -20.59
N VAL A 131 -8.10 -26.63 -20.89
CA VAL A 131 -6.67 -26.29 -21.03
C VAL A 131 -6.46 -25.12 -22.01
N LYS A 132 -7.27 -25.05 -23.06
CA LYS A 132 -7.21 -23.98 -24.06
C LYS A 132 -7.56 -22.61 -23.46
N GLU A 133 -8.61 -22.53 -22.64
CA GLU A 133 -9.03 -21.28 -21.99
C GLU A 133 -7.99 -20.83 -20.96
N VAL A 134 -7.44 -21.75 -20.18
CA VAL A 134 -6.33 -21.44 -19.27
C VAL A 134 -5.15 -20.88 -20.04
N ARG A 135 -4.71 -21.52 -21.13
CA ARG A 135 -3.60 -21.01 -21.96
C ARG A 135 -3.87 -19.62 -22.53
N GLN A 136 -5.09 -19.33 -22.98
CA GLN A 136 -5.48 -17.99 -23.42
C GLN A 136 -5.33 -16.94 -22.31
N PHE A 137 -5.71 -17.30 -21.07
CA PHE A 137 -5.49 -16.44 -19.91
C PHE A 137 -3.99 -16.25 -19.62
N LEU A 138 -3.18 -17.31 -19.66
CA LEU A 138 -1.73 -17.20 -19.46
C LEU A 138 -1.07 -16.29 -20.52
N ASP A 139 -1.51 -16.39 -21.78
CA ASP A 139 -1.08 -15.51 -22.87
C ASP A 139 -1.49 -14.05 -22.62
N HIS A 140 -2.68 -13.82 -22.08
CA HIS A 140 -3.14 -12.49 -21.72
C HIS A 140 -2.29 -11.87 -20.59
N VAL A 141 -1.93 -12.65 -19.57
CA VAL A 141 -1.03 -12.21 -18.48
C VAL A 141 0.37 -11.88 -19.02
N LYS A 142 0.95 -12.76 -19.86
CA LYS A 142 2.26 -12.51 -20.49
C LYS A 142 2.25 -11.23 -21.34
N THR A 143 1.20 -11.03 -22.13
CA THR A 143 1.03 -9.85 -22.97
C THR A 143 0.86 -8.58 -22.13
N THR A 144 0.05 -8.64 -21.07
CA THR A 144 -0.15 -7.55 -20.11
C THR A 144 1.16 -7.12 -19.47
N SER A 145 2.00 -8.07 -19.06
CA SER A 145 3.33 -7.76 -18.51
C SER A 145 4.24 -7.07 -19.53
N LEU A 146 4.26 -7.51 -20.79
CA LEU A 146 5.05 -6.86 -21.85
C LEU A 146 4.56 -5.44 -22.14
N ILE A 147 3.24 -5.24 -22.25
CA ILE A 147 2.62 -3.92 -22.43
C ILE A 147 2.99 -3.01 -21.25
N SER A 148 2.83 -3.51 -20.03
CA SER A 148 3.14 -2.79 -18.80
C SER A 148 4.61 -2.34 -18.73
N GLN A 149 5.54 -3.21 -19.15
CA GLN A 149 6.95 -2.85 -19.26
C GLN A 149 7.16 -1.76 -20.31
N GLY A 150 6.54 -1.85 -21.48
CA GLY A 150 6.59 -0.82 -22.51
C GLY A 150 6.07 0.53 -22.02
N ILE A 151 4.98 0.53 -21.25
CA ILE A 151 4.40 1.73 -20.63
C ILE A 151 5.38 2.36 -19.64
N ILE A 152 5.91 1.57 -18.69
CA ILE A 152 6.88 2.07 -17.70
C ILE A 152 8.07 2.75 -18.39
N GLU A 153 8.66 2.08 -19.37
CA GLU A 153 9.85 2.57 -20.08
C GLU A 153 9.54 3.78 -20.96
N SER A 154 8.35 3.88 -21.54
CA SER A 154 8.01 4.96 -22.49
C SER A 154 7.47 6.21 -21.80
N THR A 155 6.79 6.08 -20.66
CA THR A 155 5.93 7.15 -20.12
C THR A 155 6.34 7.66 -18.74
N MET A 156 6.98 6.84 -17.89
CA MET A 156 7.27 7.24 -16.51
C MET A 156 8.52 8.12 -16.40
N SER A 157 8.50 9.11 -15.48
CA SER A 157 9.72 9.86 -15.10
C SER A 157 10.72 8.96 -14.37
N ARG A 158 12.03 9.16 -14.58
CA ARG A 158 13.12 8.29 -14.05
C ARG A 158 13.48 8.58 -12.59
N GLY A 159 12.48 9.02 -11.82
CA GLY A 159 12.62 9.32 -10.39
C GLY A 159 12.45 8.09 -9.50
N VAL A 160 12.23 8.34 -8.20
CA VAL A 160 12.15 7.33 -7.13
C VAL A 160 11.18 6.18 -7.46
N ALA A 161 9.96 6.48 -7.95
CA ALA A 161 8.96 5.47 -8.28
C ALA A 161 9.46 4.48 -9.34
N TYR A 162 10.08 5.01 -10.39
CA TYR A 162 10.65 4.22 -11.46
C TYR A 162 11.76 3.30 -10.94
N GLN A 163 12.68 3.81 -10.11
CA GLN A 163 13.77 2.98 -9.58
C GLN A 163 13.27 1.85 -8.68
N ILE A 164 12.27 2.10 -7.82
CA ILE A 164 11.69 1.06 -6.96
C ILE A 164 11.03 -0.05 -7.77
N ILE A 165 10.28 0.31 -8.83
CA ILE A 165 9.72 -0.67 -9.76
C ILE A 165 10.84 -1.50 -10.40
N LYS A 166 11.90 -0.85 -10.89
CA LYS A 166 13.03 -1.53 -11.53
C LYS A 166 13.72 -2.51 -10.58
N ILE A 167 13.95 -2.11 -9.33
CA ILE A 167 14.55 -2.98 -8.30
C ILE A 167 13.68 -4.22 -8.07
N GLY A 168 12.38 -4.04 -7.80
CA GLY A 168 11.46 -5.17 -7.60
C GLY A 168 11.40 -6.11 -8.79
N LYS A 169 11.29 -5.57 -10.01
CA LYS A 169 11.30 -6.34 -11.26
C LYS A 169 12.54 -7.20 -11.41
N TRP A 170 13.72 -6.59 -11.34
CA TRP A 170 14.98 -7.28 -11.63
C TRP A 170 15.35 -8.29 -10.55
N LEU A 171 15.05 -7.97 -9.28
CA LEU A 171 15.28 -8.89 -8.17
C LEU A 171 14.41 -10.15 -8.29
N GLU A 172 13.10 -10.00 -8.52
CA GLU A 172 12.19 -11.15 -8.70
C GLU A 172 12.60 -12.01 -9.91
N ARG A 173 13.01 -11.36 -11.00
CA ARG A 173 13.48 -12.06 -12.20
C ARG A 173 14.74 -12.88 -11.92
N ALA A 174 15.74 -12.29 -11.27
CA ALA A 174 17.00 -12.97 -10.94
C ALA A 174 16.76 -14.19 -10.05
N GLU A 175 15.97 -14.02 -8.98
CA GLU A 175 15.58 -15.07 -8.05
C GLU A 175 14.87 -16.22 -8.79
N LYS A 176 13.91 -15.90 -9.67
CA LYS A 176 13.16 -16.92 -10.40
C LYS A 176 14.01 -17.70 -11.41
N ILE A 177 14.96 -17.05 -12.09
CA ILE A 177 15.91 -17.73 -12.98
C ILE A 177 16.76 -18.71 -12.17
N ALA A 178 17.29 -18.28 -11.02
CA ALA A 178 18.08 -19.14 -10.14
C ALA A 178 17.28 -20.36 -9.66
N ARG A 179 16.01 -20.16 -9.27
CA ARG A 179 15.11 -21.25 -8.87
C ARG A 179 14.87 -22.25 -10.00
N ILE A 180 14.60 -21.79 -11.23
CA ILE A 180 14.41 -22.66 -12.41
C ILE A 180 15.66 -23.50 -12.66
N LEU A 181 16.83 -22.85 -12.68
CA LEU A 181 18.10 -23.54 -12.90
C LEU A 181 18.39 -24.59 -11.84
N ASN A 182 18.14 -24.26 -10.57
CA ASN A 182 18.39 -25.15 -9.44
C ASN A 182 17.56 -26.44 -9.54
N VAL A 183 16.25 -26.29 -9.80
CA VAL A 183 15.35 -27.45 -9.98
C VAL A 183 15.76 -28.28 -11.20
N VAL A 184 16.12 -27.63 -12.32
CA VAL A 184 16.57 -28.34 -13.53
C VAL A 184 17.88 -29.09 -13.30
N CYS A 185 18.85 -28.50 -12.60
CA CYS A 185 20.09 -29.14 -12.19
C CYS A 185 19.83 -30.38 -11.31
N GLU A 186 18.94 -30.25 -10.32
CA GLU A 186 18.57 -31.35 -9.44
C GLU A 186 17.96 -32.52 -10.23
N ARG A 187 17.05 -32.25 -11.18
CA ARG A 187 16.44 -33.28 -12.04
C ARG A 187 17.43 -33.96 -12.98
N THR A 188 18.30 -33.17 -13.57
CA THR A 188 19.36 -33.68 -14.45
C THR A 188 20.28 -34.63 -13.66
N ARG A 189 20.61 -34.26 -12.41
CA ARG A 189 21.40 -35.10 -11.51
C ARG A 189 20.68 -36.38 -11.11
N GLU A 190 19.39 -36.32 -10.75
CA GLU A 190 18.57 -37.51 -10.42
C GLU A 190 18.56 -38.51 -11.59
N ARG A 191 18.31 -38.05 -12.83
CA ARG A 191 18.28 -38.93 -14.02
C ARG A 191 19.64 -39.51 -14.40
N ALA A 192 20.72 -38.74 -14.22
CA ALA A 192 22.08 -39.24 -14.44
C ALA A 192 22.40 -40.44 -13.54
N LEU A 193 21.85 -40.47 -12.30
CA LEU A 193 21.97 -41.62 -11.39
C LEU A 193 21.11 -42.82 -11.84
N GLU A 194 20.01 -42.59 -12.56
CA GLU A 194 19.11 -43.61 -13.08
C GLU A 194 19.53 -44.18 -14.46
N ALA A 195 20.68 -43.76 -15.00
CA ALA A 195 21.20 -44.16 -16.33
C ALA A 195 20.26 -43.84 -17.51
N GLN A 196 19.41 -42.81 -17.38
CA GLN A 196 18.57 -42.28 -18.47
C GLN A 196 19.33 -41.17 -19.22
N ALA A 197 19.35 -41.21 -20.55
CA ALA A 197 20.36 -40.51 -21.36
C ALA A 197 19.92 -39.18 -22.03
N GLU A 198 18.71 -38.69 -21.79
CA GLU A 198 18.19 -37.49 -22.49
C GLU A 198 17.87 -36.33 -21.54
N ASP A 199 18.90 -35.56 -21.19
CA ASP A 199 18.76 -34.29 -20.44
C ASP A 199 18.30 -33.11 -21.31
N TYR A 200 18.30 -33.31 -22.63
CA TYR A 200 17.96 -32.29 -23.64
C TYR A 200 16.63 -31.59 -23.33
N PHE A 201 15.64 -32.36 -22.88
CA PHE A 201 14.29 -31.85 -22.62
C PHE A 201 14.27 -30.83 -21.47
N TYR A 202 14.93 -31.09 -20.34
CA TYR A 202 14.90 -30.18 -19.19
C TYR A 202 15.62 -28.86 -19.47
N TRP A 203 16.73 -28.90 -20.19
CA TRP A 203 17.46 -27.68 -20.57
C TRP A 203 16.72 -26.87 -21.64
N LEU A 204 16.02 -27.55 -22.56
CA LEU A 204 15.09 -26.88 -23.48
C LEU A 204 13.93 -26.23 -22.71
N SER A 205 13.34 -26.93 -21.73
CA SER A 205 12.31 -26.39 -20.84
C SER A 205 12.81 -25.15 -20.10
N ALA A 206 14.00 -25.20 -19.50
CA ALA A 206 14.61 -24.07 -18.80
C ALA A 206 14.73 -22.82 -19.69
N LEU A 207 15.20 -23.00 -20.93
CA LEU A 207 15.30 -21.91 -21.91
C LEU A 207 13.93 -21.39 -22.36
N ARG A 208 12.90 -22.24 -22.47
CA ARG A 208 11.53 -21.81 -22.79
C ARG A 208 10.91 -21.06 -21.61
N MET A 209 11.06 -21.57 -20.38
CA MET A 209 10.56 -20.94 -19.15
C MET A 209 11.18 -19.56 -18.91
N THR A 210 12.47 -19.41 -19.23
CA THR A 210 13.18 -18.13 -19.17
C THR A 210 13.07 -17.30 -20.45
N ASN A 211 12.34 -17.75 -21.48
CA ASN A 211 12.27 -17.08 -22.79
C ASN A 211 13.63 -16.74 -23.39
N GLY A 212 14.61 -17.60 -23.13
CA GLY A 212 15.97 -17.52 -23.62
C GLY A 212 16.25 -18.39 -24.84
N TYR A 213 15.34 -19.29 -25.23
CA TYR A 213 15.57 -20.25 -26.32
C TYR A 213 16.09 -19.61 -27.62
N GLU A 214 15.40 -18.58 -28.14
CA GLU A 214 15.83 -17.92 -29.37
C GLU A 214 17.15 -17.15 -29.22
N ALA A 215 17.35 -16.50 -28.07
CA ALA A 215 18.57 -15.75 -27.79
C ALA A 215 19.78 -16.69 -27.65
N TYR A 216 19.59 -17.83 -26.98
CA TYR A 216 20.58 -18.88 -26.84
C TYR A 216 21.00 -19.43 -28.21
N LEU A 217 20.05 -19.76 -29.09
CA LEU A 217 20.36 -20.27 -30.44
C LEU A 217 21.08 -19.26 -31.34
N LYS A 218 20.96 -17.96 -31.06
CA LYS A 218 21.72 -16.92 -31.80
C LYS A 218 23.17 -16.84 -31.33
N ALA A 219 23.43 -17.15 -30.06
CA ALA A 219 24.76 -17.05 -29.45
C ALA A 219 25.52 -18.39 -29.41
N ASN A 220 24.82 -19.52 -29.44
CA ASN A 220 25.36 -20.85 -29.20
C ASN A 220 24.92 -21.86 -30.28
N PRO A 221 25.65 -22.98 -30.45
CA PRO A 221 25.21 -24.08 -31.30
C PRO A 221 23.82 -24.60 -30.89
N PRO A 222 23.05 -25.21 -31.80
CA PRO A 222 21.73 -25.78 -31.51
C PRO A 222 21.80 -27.11 -30.72
N LYS A 223 22.64 -27.14 -29.68
CA LYS A 223 22.82 -28.22 -28.72
C LYS A 223 22.45 -27.69 -27.34
N MET A 224 21.58 -28.40 -26.62
CA MET A 224 21.21 -28.07 -25.24
C MET A 224 22.23 -28.67 -24.28
N ASP A 225 23.45 -28.17 -24.37
CA ASP A 225 24.52 -28.57 -23.47
C ASP A 225 24.31 -27.90 -22.10
N PRO A 226 24.22 -28.65 -21.00
CA PRO A 226 23.93 -28.11 -19.67
C PRO A 226 24.83 -26.93 -19.29
N LYS A 227 26.14 -27.07 -19.55
CA LYS A 227 27.14 -26.05 -19.20
C LYS A 227 26.95 -24.77 -20.00
N MET A 228 26.67 -24.88 -21.30
CA MET A 228 26.42 -23.72 -22.16
C MET A 228 25.15 -22.98 -21.75
N VAL A 229 24.07 -23.71 -21.43
CA VAL A 229 22.81 -23.11 -21.00
C VAL A 229 22.96 -22.41 -19.65
N LEU A 230 23.67 -23.03 -18.70
CA LEU A 230 23.99 -22.40 -17.42
C LEU A 230 24.84 -21.15 -17.60
N SER A 231 25.92 -21.24 -18.37
CA SER A 231 26.79 -20.08 -18.64
C SER A 231 26.01 -18.92 -19.26
N PHE A 232 25.11 -19.22 -20.20
CA PHE A 232 24.22 -18.23 -20.81
C PHE A 232 23.24 -17.60 -19.80
N LEU A 233 22.55 -18.40 -18.98
CA LEU A 233 21.54 -17.90 -18.04
C LEU A 233 22.14 -17.29 -16.76
N ILE A 234 23.40 -17.57 -16.43
CA ILE A 234 24.06 -17.01 -15.25
C ILE A 234 24.88 -15.77 -15.63
N SER A 235 25.71 -15.85 -16.68
CA SER A 235 26.82 -14.92 -16.91
C SER A 235 26.71 -14.04 -18.17
N ASP A 236 25.71 -14.24 -19.03
CA ASP A 236 25.57 -13.41 -20.24
C ASP A 236 25.07 -11.99 -19.90
N LYS A 237 25.97 -11.01 -19.90
CA LYS A 237 25.67 -9.59 -19.62
C LYS A 237 24.82 -8.89 -20.69
N THR A 238 24.47 -9.57 -21.79
CA THR A 238 23.64 -9.00 -22.86
C THR A 238 22.20 -9.52 -22.83
N PHE A 239 21.95 -10.63 -22.14
CA PHE A 239 20.65 -11.26 -22.08
C PHE A 239 19.80 -10.72 -20.90
N PRO A 240 18.64 -10.08 -21.13
CA PRO A 240 17.83 -9.48 -20.06
C PRO A 240 17.21 -10.44 -19.04
N ARG A 241 17.43 -11.75 -19.19
CA ARG A 241 17.02 -12.78 -18.26
C ARG A 241 18.20 -13.70 -17.90
N SER A 242 19.42 -13.15 -17.91
CA SER A 242 20.54 -13.74 -17.18
C SER A 242 20.60 -13.17 -15.76
N ILE A 243 21.18 -13.94 -14.83
CA ILE A 243 21.28 -13.54 -13.43
C ILE A 243 22.17 -12.29 -13.28
N ILE A 244 23.37 -12.28 -13.88
CA ILE A 244 24.30 -11.15 -13.81
C ILE A 244 23.66 -9.86 -14.35
N TYR A 245 22.92 -9.93 -15.46
CA TYR A 245 22.26 -8.76 -16.05
C TYR A 245 21.25 -8.16 -15.08
N CYS A 246 20.45 -9.02 -14.45
CA CYS A 246 19.44 -8.58 -13.50
C CYS A 246 20.09 -7.98 -12.25
N LEU A 247 21.13 -8.60 -11.71
CA LEU A 247 21.85 -8.10 -10.54
C LEU A 247 22.52 -6.73 -10.81
N ASP A 248 23.18 -6.58 -11.95
CA ASP A 248 23.77 -5.31 -12.38
C ASP A 248 22.68 -4.21 -12.46
N HIS A 249 21.50 -4.53 -12.98
CA HIS A 249 20.40 -3.56 -13.06
C HIS A 249 19.74 -3.26 -11.70
N VAL A 250 19.71 -4.20 -10.75
CA VAL A 250 19.30 -3.91 -9.37
C VAL A 250 20.28 -2.91 -8.76
N ARG A 251 21.58 -3.17 -8.89
CA ARG A 251 22.64 -2.29 -8.37
C ARG A 251 22.55 -0.88 -8.97
N ASP A 252 22.40 -0.77 -10.28
CA ASP A 252 22.30 0.53 -10.97
C ASP A 252 21.05 1.30 -10.52
N ALA A 253 19.91 0.61 -10.36
CA ALA A 253 18.68 1.24 -9.90
C ALA A 253 18.77 1.71 -8.44
N VAL A 254 19.43 0.94 -7.55
CA VAL A 254 19.73 1.36 -6.17
C VAL A 254 20.68 2.56 -6.16
N ASN A 255 21.69 2.57 -7.02
CA ASN A 255 22.63 3.68 -7.13
C ASN A 255 21.93 4.98 -7.57
N GLU A 256 21.04 4.92 -8.56
CA GLU A 256 20.23 6.06 -8.99
C GLU A 256 19.23 6.51 -7.92
N LEU A 257 18.62 5.56 -7.20
CA LEU A 257 17.70 5.83 -6.09
C LEU A 257 18.38 6.65 -4.97
N GLU A 258 19.64 6.34 -4.67
CA GLU A 258 20.47 7.01 -3.66
C GLU A 258 21.26 8.21 -4.22
N SER A 259 21.02 8.62 -5.47
CA SER A 259 21.73 9.71 -6.16
C SER A 259 23.26 9.55 -6.15
N GLY A 260 23.75 8.31 -6.22
CA GLY A 260 25.19 7.98 -6.21
C GLY A 260 25.91 8.17 -4.87
N LYS A 261 25.19 8.42 -3.77
CA LYS A 261 25.79 8.57 -2.44
C LYS A 261 25.43 7.38 -1.56
N VAL A 262 26.43 6.66 -1.06
CA VAL A 262 26.22 5.65 -0.01
C VAL A 262 25.99 6.39 1.31
N SER A 263 24.74 6.45 1.73
CA SER A 263 24.37 6.99 3.05
C SER A 263 24.58 5.92 4.13
N HIS A 264 24.75 6.33 5.39
CA HIS A 264 24.96 5.38 6.50
C HIS A 264 23.81 4.35 6.64
N TYR A 265 22.59 4.68 6.18
CA TYR A 265 21.44 3.78 6.26
C TYR A 265 21.34 2.78 5.09
N SER A 266 21.98 3.03 3.95
CA SER A 266 21.93 2.16 2.75
C SER A 266 23.22 1.35 2.51
N TRP A 267 24.24 1.51 3.37
CA TRP A 267 25.52 0.79 3.27
C TRP A 267 25.36 -0.74 3.30
N GLU A 268 24.48 -1.27 4.17
CA GLU A 268 24.23 -2.72 4.28
C GLU A 268 23.72 -3.31 2.96
N LEU A 269 22.86 -2.55 2.25
CA LEU A 269 22.33 -2.94 0.94
C LEU A 269 23.42 -2.95 -0.14
N PHE A 270 24.24 -1.90 -0.23
CA PHE A 270 25.36 -1.85 -1.17
C PHE A 270 26.40 -2.94 -0.90
N ALA A 271 26.73 -3.17 0.37
CA ALA A 271 27.68 -4.21 0.76
C ALA A 271 27.20 -5.60 0.31
N LYS A 272 25.90 -5.90 0.48
CA LYS A 272 25.34 -7.19 0.06
C LYS A 272 25.28 -7.34 -1.47
N LEU A 273 24.89 -6.27 -2.18
CA LEU A 273 24.90 -6.26 -3.65
C LEU A 273 26.31 -6.45 -4.22
N ASP A 274 27.31 -5.81 -3.60
CA ASP A 274 28.70 -5.92 -4.01
C ASP A 274 29.27 -7.30 -3.69
N GLN A 275 28.90 -7.88 -2.54
CA GLN A 275 29.24 -9.26 -2.19
C GLN A 275 28.71 -10.22 -3.26
N LEU A 276 27.40 -10.20 -3.53
CA LEU A 276 26.81 -11.10 -4.53
C LEU A 276 27.40 -10.89 -5.92
N ARG A 277 27.75 -9.65 -6.28
CA ARG A 277 28.39 -9.38 -7.58
C ARG A 277 29.80 -9.98 -7.64
N THR A 278 30.56 -9.88 -6.56
CA THR A 278 31.93 -10.41 -6.49
C THR A 278 31.93 -11.93 -6.65
N ASP A 279 30.88 -12.61 -6.17
CA ASP A 279 30.73 -14.06 -6.39
C ASP A 279 30.76 -14.43 -7.88
N PHE A 280 30.34 -13.53 -8.80
CA PHE A 280 30.41 -13.76 -10.25
C PHE A 280 31.78 -13.49 -10.86
N ASP A 281 32.65 -12.70 -10.21
CA ASP A 281 34.01 -12.47 -10.70
C ASP A 281 34.90 -13.71 -10.47
N GLU A 282 34.53 -14.59 -9.54
CA GLU A 282 35.21 -15.85 -9.21
C GLU A 282 34.56 -17.09 -9.89
N VAL A 283 33.50 -16.88 -10.68
CA VAL A 283 32.71 -17.96 -11.30
C VAL A 283 33.38 -18.50 -12.57
N HIS A 284 33.93 -19.71 -12.48
CA HIS A 284 34.40 -20.53 -13.60
C HIS A 284 33.38 -21.64 -13.92
N ILE A 285 32.22 -21.28 -14.47
CA ILE A 285 31.09 -22.21 -14.77
C ILE A 285 31.54 -23.44 -15.56
N ASP A 286 32.53 -23.28 -16.43
CA ASP A 286 33.03 -24.36 -17.28
C ASP A 286 33.73 -25.48 -16.47
N GLU A 287 34.26 -25.16 -15.30
CA GLU A 287 35.01 -26.08 -14.43
C GLU A 287 34.14 -26.72 -13.35
N TRP A 288 32.97 -26.15 -13.06
CA TRP A 288 32.10 -26.61 -11.98
C TRP A 288 31.42 -27.94 -12.29
N ASN A 289 31.24 -28.74 -11.25
CA ASN A 289 30.35 -29.89 -11.24
C ASN A 289 28.92 -29.48 -10.83
N SER A 290 27.96 -30.40 -10.98
CA SER A 290 26.54 -30.10 -10.69
C SER A 290 26.28 -29.67 -9.25
N ASP A 291 27.04 -30.17 -8.27
CA ASP A 291 26.86 -29.84 -6.85
C ASP A 291 27.37 -28.41 -6.57
N GLU A 292 28.54 -28.04 -7.09
CA GLU A 292 29.08 -26.68 -7.00
C GLU A 292 28.15 -25.64 -7.64
N MET A 293 27.51 -26.00 -8.76
CA MET A 293 26.52 -25.15 -9.42
C MET A 293 25.26 -24.96 -8.58
N MET A 294 24.73 -26.02 -7.98
CA MET A 294 23.55 -25.93 -7.10
C MET A 294 23.87 -25.12 -5.84
N ASP A 295 25.06 -25.32 -5.24
CA ASP A 295 25.51 -24.55 -4.08
C ASP A 295 25.59 -23.05 -4.39
N PHE A 296 26.13 -22.67 -5.55
CA PHE A 296 26.13 -21.28 -6.00
C PHE A 296 24.72 -20.74 -6.21
N LEU A 297 23.83 -21.48 -6.88
CA LEU A 297 22.45 -21.06 -7.13
C LEU A 297 21.64 -20.91 -5.84
N ASN A 298 21.86 -21.78 -4.85
CA ASN A 298 21.27 -21.68 -3.52
C ASN A 298 21.80 -20.45 -2.79
N HIS A 299 23.12 -20.25 -2.77
CA HIS A 299 23.75 -19.06 -2.17
C HIS A 299 23.20 -17.76 -2.78
N PHE A 300 23.05 -17.72 -4.11
CA PHE A 300 22.51 -16.57 -4.81
C PHE A 300 21.03 -16.32 -4.46
N GLN A 301 20.21 -17.37 -4.37
CA GLN A 301 18.80 -17.26 -3.93
C GLN A 301 18.70 -16.71 -2.50
N ASP A 302 19.50 -17.24 -1.57
CA ASP A 302 19.57 -16.75 -0.19
C ASP A 302 20.01 -15.29 -0.14
N GLY A 303 20.99 -14.92 -0.98
CA GLY A 303 21.42 -13.54 -1.15
C GLY A 303 20.33 -12.61 -1.68
N CYS A 304 19.52 -13.05 -2.63
CA CYS A 304 18.36 -12.28 -3.13
C CYS A 304 17.31 -12.06 -2.04
N ASN A 305 17.04 -13.08 -1.23
CA ASN A 305 16.13 -12.99 -0.09
C ASN A 305 16.65 -12.00 0.95
N GLU A 306 17.95 -12.06 1.26
CA GLU A 306 18.61 -11.13 2.18
C GLU A 306 18.59 -9.69 1.65
N ILE A 307 18.88 -9.48 0.35
CA ILE A 307 18.72 -8.16 -0.30
C ILE A 307 17.29 -7.68 -0.18
N GLY A 308 16.29 -8.54 -0.43
CA GLY A 308 14.89 -8.20 -0.27
C GLY A 308 14.54 -7.77 1.16
N HIS A 309 15.09 -8.45 2.17
CA HIS A 309 14.89 -8.11 3.58
C HIS A 309 15.60 -6.80 3.97
N ILE A 310 16.87 -6.63 3.59
CA ILE A 310 17.65 -5.40 3.83
C ILE A 310 16.96 -4.23 3.13
N PHE A 311 16.55 -4.38 1.87
CA PHE A 311 15.83 -3.36 1.13
C PHE A 311 14.52 -2.99 1.83
N SER A 312 13.76 -4.00 2.27
CA SER A 312 12.52 -3.78 3.02
C SER A 312 12.75 -3.04 4.33
N LYS A 313 13.78 -3.40 5.09
CA LYS A 313 14.17 -2.71 6.33
C LYS A 313 14.65 -1.28 6.08
N THR A 314 15.48 -1.09 5.04
CA THR A 314 16.09 0.21 4.68
C THR A 314 15.03 1.22 4.25
N TYR A 315 14.01 0.76 3.51
CA TYR A 315 12.94 1.59 2.97
C TYR A 315 11.59 1.40 3.68
N TYR A 316 11.57 0.74 4.84
CA TYR A 316 10.38 0.49 5.68
C TYR A 316 9.19 -0.14 4.93
N LEU A 317 9.44 -1.24 4.21
CA LEU A 317 8.47 -2.02 3.44
C LEU A 317 7.90 -3.18 4.29
N ILE A 318 6.64 -3.58 4.01
CA ILE A 318 5.92 -4.67 4.69
C ILE A 318 5.60 -5.75 3.66
N ASP A 319 5.98 -7.01 3.95
CA ASP A 319 5.74 -8.16 3.07
C ASP A 319 4.25 -8.60 3.09
N PRO A 320 3.58 -8.69 1.91
CA PRO A 320 2.20 -9.16 1.82
C PRO A 320 2.01 -10.63 2.23
N ALA A 321 3.04 -11.49 2.19
CA ALA A 321 2.93 -12.90 2.60
C ALA A 321 2.71 -13.06 4.11
N ILE A 322 3.20 -12.12 4.93
CA ILE A 322 3.00 -12.11 6.38
C ILE A 322 1.52 -11.83 6.74
N GLN A 323 0.74 -11.24 5.84
CA GLN A 323 -0.71 -11.07 6.04
C GLN A 323 -1.51 -12.37 5.83
N GLN A 324 -0.97 -13.37 5.11
CA GLN A 324 -1.71 -14.61 4.79
C GLN A 324 -1.50 -15.72 5.83
N SER A 325 -0.37 -15.75 6.53
CA SER A 325 -0.05 -16.78 7.53
C SER A 325 -0.72 -16.56 8.90
N GLY A 326 -1.34 -15.40 9.14
CA GLY A 326 -2.08 -15.09 10.37
C GLY A 326 -3.59 -15.41 10.35
N ASN A 327 -4.15 -15.86 9.22
CA ASN A 327 -5.60 -15.86 8.99
C ASN A 327 -6.23 -17.25 8.76
N TYR A 328 -5.68 -18.31 9.35
CA TYR A 328 -6.37 -19.61 9.42
C TYR A 328 -6.94 -19.85 10.82
N GLN A 329 -7.97 -19.09 11.19
CA GLN A 329 -9.04 -19.56 12.07
C GLN A 329 -10.32 -18.74 11.85
N SER A 330 -11.28 -19.38 11.16
CA SER A 330 -12.72 -19.13 11.09
C SER A 330 -13.25 -17.70 11.27
N GLN A 331 -13.73 -17.11 10.18
CA GLN A 331 -15.17 -16.97 9.95
C GLN A 331 -15.44 -16.72 8.46
N THR A 332 -16.31 -17.54 7.89
CA THR A 332 -16.88 -17.40 6.56
C THR A 332 -17.54 -16.03 6.42
N LEU A 333 -16.81 -15.04 5.92
CA LEU A 333 -17.37 -13.81 5.42
C LEU A 333 -17.78 -14.07 3.97
N THR A 334 -19.08 -14.19 3.76
CA THR A 334 -19.70 -13.98 2.45
C THR A 334 -19.14 -12.70 1.82
N MET A 335 -18.54 -12.82 0.63
CA MET A 335 -18.03 -11.71 -0.17
C MET A 335 -19.18 -10.87 -0.76
N GLU A 336 -19.90 -10.15 0.09
CA GLU A 336 -20.70 -9.01 -0.33
C GLU A 336 -19.98 -7.72 0.11
N GLY A 337 -19.34 -7.05 -0.86
CA GLY A 337 -19.05 -5.61 -0.84
C GLY A 337 -17.79 -5.11 -0.12
N LEU A 338 -16.62 -5.19 -0.77
CA LEU A 338 -15.55 -4.20 -0.55
C LEU A 338 -15.81 -2.98 -1.46
N THR A 339 -16.91 -2.27 -1.20
CA THR A 339 -17.33 -1.09 -1.97
C THR A 339 -16.60 0.15 -1.44
N SER A 340 -15.73 0.78 -2.24
CA SER A 340 -15.21 2.12 -1.93
C SER A 340 -16.37 3.13 -1.89
N MET A 341 -16.65 3.74 -0.75
CA MET A 341 -17.77 4.70 -0.66
C MET A 341 -17.39 6.01 -1.34
N LYS A 342 -18.30 6.58 -2.13
CA LYS A 342 -18.12 7.88 -2.77
C LYS A 342 -19.09 8.87 -2.12
N TYR A 343 -18.58 9.99 -1.66
CA TYR A 343 -19.38 11.05 -1.05
C TYR A 343 -19.33 12.31 -1.88
N LYS A 344 -20.47 12.95 -2.07
CA LYS A 344 -20.58 14.35 -2.49
C LYS A 344 -20.79 15.20 -1.25
N ILE A 345 -19.94 16.20 -1.09
CA ILE A 345 -19.99 17.17 -0.01
C ILE A 345 -20.25 18.54 -0.62
N GLU A 346 -21.20 19.27 -0.05
CA GLU A 346 -21.41 20.69 -0.31
C GLU A 346 -21.33 21.44 1.01
N HIS A 347 -20.44 22.42 1.09
CA HIS A 347 -20.24 23.28 2.25
C HIS A 347 -20.37 24.73 1.79
N THR A 348 -21.37 25.44 2.30
CA THR A 348 -21.61 26.86 2.02
C THR A 348 -21.49 27.67 3.30
N ASN A 349 -20.62 28.67 3.30
CA ASN A 349 -20.54 29.69 4.33
C ASN A 349 -21.12 31.00 3.77
N ILE A 350 -22.11 31.57 4.45
CA ILE A 350 -22.74 32.83 4.06
C ILE A 350 -22.50 33.85 5.17
N PHE A 351 -21.74 34.89 4.86
CA PHE A 351 -21.50 36.03 5.73
C PHE A 351 -22.40 37.19 5.30
N GLU A 352 -23.20 37.69 6.24
CA GLU A 352 -23.97 38.92 6.10
C GLU A 352 -23.35 40.00 6.98
N TYR A 353 -22.98 41.13 6.38
CA TYR A 353 -22.34 42.24 7.07
C TYR A 353 -23.35 43.36 7.34
N GLU A 354 -23.36 43.86 8.58
CA GLU A 354 -24.26 44.92 9.02
C GLU A 354 -24.06 46.22 8.21
N THR A 355 -22.82 46.51 7.82
CA THR A 355 -22.46 47.65 6.97
C THR A 355 -21.68 47.18 5.75
N ILE A 356 -21.56 48.05 4.75
CA ILE A 356 -20.70 47.83 3.58
C ILE A 356 -19.27 47.56 4.05
N VAL A 357 -18.69 46.47 3.53
CA VAL A 357 -17.28 46.13 3.63
C VAL A 357 -16.54 46.75 2.46
N ASP A 358 -15.48 47.52 2.75
CA ASP A 358 -14.66 48.17 1.71
C ASP A 358 -13.86 47.14 0.89
N GLN A 359 -13.22 46.22 1.61
CA GLN A 359 -12.40 45.15 1.06
C GLN A 359 -12.22 44.05 2.11
N SER A 360 -11.98 42.82 1.66
CA SER A 360 -11.72 41.68 2.55
C SER A 360 -10.64 40.75 1.99
N MET A 361 -9.76 40.27 2.86
CA MET A 361 -8.80 39.21 2.56
C MET A 361 -9.20 37.97 3.35
N ASN A 362 -9.43 36.85 2.66
CA ASN A 362 -9.96 35.64 3.25
C ASN A 362 -9.11 34.43 2.87
N THR A 363 -9.13 33.43 3.72
CA THR A 363 -8.45 32.16 3.60
C THR A 363 -9.43 31.05 3.94
N ILE A 364 -9.51 30.02 3.10
CA ILE A 364 -10.41 28.88 3.27
C ILE A 364 -9.65 27.56 3.27
N ARG A 365 -10.15 26.63 4.08
CA ARG A 365 -9.64 25.26 4.25
C ARG A 365 -10.79 24.28 4.07
N LEU A 366 -11.39 24.31 2.88
CA LEU A 366 -12.59 23.54 2.55
C LEU A 366 -12.31 22.35 1.64
N LYS A 367 -11.11 22.29 1.05
CA LYS A 367 -10.68 21.24 0.12
C LYS A 367 -10.31 19.96 0.89
N PRO A 368 -11.05 18.85 0.74
CA PRO A 368 -10.72 17.60 1.42
C PRO A 368 -9.32 17.11 1.05
N ARG A 369 -8.66 16.45 2.00
CA ARG A 369 -7.32 15.91 1.77
C ARG A 369 -7.36 14.65 0.91
N THR A 370 -6.27 14.40 0.21
CA THR A 370 -6.00 13.09 -0.38
C THR A 370 -4.92 12.40 0.45
N ASP A 371 -5.19 11.18 0.87
CA ASP A 371 -4.29 10.32 1.63
C ASP A 371 -4.53 8.83 1.29
N GLU A 372 -4.00 7.98 2.15
CA GLU A 372 -4.01 6.54 2.04
C GLU A 372 -5.40 5.87 2.04
N CYS A 373 -6.38 6.47 2.71
CA CYS A 373 -7.74 5.93 2.85
C CYS A 373 -8.80 6.87 2.25
N GLN A 374 -8.42 8.07 1.80
CA GLN A 374 -9.32 9.06 1.20
C GLN A 374 -8.72 9.64 -0.08
N ARG A 375 -9.49 9.66 -1.16
CA ARG A 375 -9.10 10.26 -2.44
C ARG A 375 -10.08 11.35 -2.85
N LEU A 376 -9.59 12.58 -3.02
CA LEU A 376 -10.36 13.66 -3.64
C LEU A 376 -10.48 13.42 -5.15
N LEU A 377 -11.71 13.26 -5.65
CA LEU A 377 -12.01 13.04 -7.08
C LEU A 377 -12.28 14.36 -7.81
N SER A 378 -13.00 15.27 -7.16
CA SER A 378 -13.24 16.61 -7.70
C SER A 378 -13.43 17.61 -6.57
N TYR A 379 -13.06 18.86 -6.83
CA TYR A 379 -13.25 19.98 -5.93
C TYR A 379 -13.44 21.27 -6.71
N ARG A 380 -14.38 22.09 -6.25
CA ARG A 380 -14.61 23.43 -6.77
C ARG A 380 -15.04 24.34 -5.62
N ALA A 381 -14.43 25.52 -5.55
CA ALA A 381 -14.86 26.62 -4.71
C ALA A 381 -15.45 27.73 -5.59
N ASP A 382 -16.68 28.12 -5.31
CA ASP A 382 -17.36 29.27 -5.90
C ASP A 382 -17.47 30.35 -4.83
N ILE A 383 -16.99 31.56 -5.14
CA ILE A 383 -16.96 32.69 -4.21
C ILE A 383 -17.81 33.81 -4.82
N THR A 384 -18.71 34.36 -4.01
CA THR A 384 -19.53 35.52 -4.36
C THR A 384 -19.32 36.60 -3.30
N PRO A 385 -18.88 37.82 -3.65
CA PRO A 385 -18.53 38.28 -4.99
C PRO A 385 -17.33 37.57 -5.65
N ALA A 386 -17.30 37.56 -6.98
CA ALA A 386 -16.35 36.75 -7.74
C ALA A 386 -14.90 37.18 -7.48
N SER A 387 -14.10 36.25 -6.96
CA SER A 387 -12.66 36.44 -6.73
C SER A 387 -11.87 35.24 -7.21
N LEU A 388 -10.64 35.48 -7.66
CA LEU A 388 -9.66 34.42 -7.91
C LEU A 388 -9.09 33.93 -6.57
N THR A 389 -8.91 32.61 -6.45
CA THR A 389 -8.22 31.99 -5.33
C THR A 389 -6.76 31.70 -5.69
N LYS A 390 -5.90 31.76 -4.69
CA LYS A 390 -4.51 31.28 -4.74
C LYS A 390 -4.36 30.14 -3.74
N GLU A 391 -4.02 28.97 -4.23
CA GLU A 391 -3.79 27.78 -3.40
C GLU A 391 -2.33 27.69 -2.93
N HIS A 392 -2.15 27.24 -1.70
CA HIS A 392 -0.88 26.76 -1.15
C HIS A 392 -1.12 25.65 -0.12
N VAL A 393 -0.04 24.96 0.28
CA VAL A 393 -0.07 23.96 1.34
C VAL A 393 0.55 24.55 2.59
N ASP A 394 -0.15 24.46 3.73
CA ASP A 394 0.38 24.95 5.01
C ASP A 394 1.39 23.98 5.66
N ILE A 395 1.93 24.36 6.81
CA ILE A 395 2.92 23.55 7.55
C ILE A 395 2.37 22.21 8.06
N TRP A 396 1.05 22.05 8.12
CA TRP A 396 0.37 20.81 8.52
C TRP A 396 -0.06 19.96 7.32
N GLY A 397 0.27 20.42 6.10
CA GLY A 397 -0.08 19.77 4.85
C GLY A 397 -1.52 20.00 4.40
N ASN A 398 -2.23 20.99 4.96
CA ASN A 398 -3.61 21.31 4.53
C ASN A 398 -3.57 22.12 3.24
N SER A 399 -4.54 21.89 2.35
CA SER A 399 -4.80 22.79 1.22
C SER A 399 -5.48 24.06 1.71
N VAL A 400 -4.83 25.19 1.44
CA VAL A 400 -5.27 26.51 1.87
C VAL A 400 -5.45 27.40 0.64
N GLU A 401 -6.65 27.95 0.46
CA GLU A 401 -6.95 28.90 -0.61
C GLU A 401 -7.14 30.29 -0.05
N THR A 402 -6.39 31.26 -0.57
CA THR A 402 -6.51 32.67 -0.19
C THR A 402 -7.13 33.46 -1.34
N PHE A 403 -8.05 34.37 -1.02
CA PHE A 403 -8.68 35.26 -2.00
C PHE A 403 -8.93 36.65 -1.43
N PHE A 404 -9.02 37.63 -2.34
CA PHE A 404 -9.18 39.04 -1.99
C PHE A 404 -10.33 39.65 -2.75
N ILE A 405 -11.27 40.24 -2.01
CA ILE A 405 -12.42 40.96 -2.58
C ILE A 405 -12.13 42.45 -2.46
N ALA A 406 -11.93 43.08 -3.61
CA ALA A 406 -11.60 44.50 -3.72
C ALA A 406 -12.84 45.41 -3.80
N GLU A 407 -14.00 44.84 -4.11
CA GLU A 407 -15.23 45.59 -4.30
C GLU A 407 -16.05 45.70 -3.01
N HIS A 408 -16.84 46.76 -2.93
CA HIS A 408 -17.78 46.98 -1.84
C HIS A 408 -18.84 45.89 -1.82
N HIS A 409 -19.01 45.22 -0.69
CA HIS A 409 -20.01 44.16 -0.54
C HIS A 409 -20.61 44.17 0.86
N GLN A 410 -21.84 43.67 0.99
CA GLN A 410 -22.50 43.40 2.28
C GLN A 410 -22.74 41.90 2.51
N HIS A 411 -22.40 41.09 1.52
CA HIS A 411 -22.65 39.66 1.49
C HIS A 411 -21.40 38.97 0.94
N LEU A 412 -20.97 37.89 1.58
CA LEU A 412 -19.91 37.00 1.11
C LEU A 412 -20.40 35.55 1.22
N GLU A 413 -20.51 34.88 0.09
CA GLU A 413 -20.79 33.45 0.01
C GLU A 413 -19.54 32.70 -0.47
N VAL A 414 -19.15 31.67 0.29
CA VAL A 414 -18.12 30.71 -0.10
C VAL A 414 -18.78 29.33 -0.17
N LYS A 415 -18.96 28.82 -1.37
CA LYS A 415 -19.51 27.48 -1.62
C LYS A 415 -18.42 26.55 -2.13
N ALA A 416 -18.10 25.53 -1.35
CA ALA A 416 -17.23 24.42 -1.75
C ALA A 416 -18.07 23.19 -2.10
N THR A 417 -17.79 22.58 -3.24
CA THR A 417 -18.35 21.28 -3.64
C THR A 417 -17.21 20.30 -3.90
N SER A 418 -17.25 19.14 -3.27
CA SER A 418 -16.25 18.09 -3.46
C SER A 418 -16.87 16.72 -3.63
N ILE A 419 -16.21 15.88 -4.42
CA ILE A 419 -16.48 14.44 -4.48
C ILE A 419 -15.24 13.72 -3.95
N VAL A 420 -15.43 12.88 -2.94
CA VAL A 420 -14.36 12.09 -2.32
C VAL A 420 -14.69 10.61 -2.39
N SER A 421 -13.67 9.77 -2.49
CA SER A 421 -13.80 8.32 -2.33
C SER A 421 -13.05 7.89 -1.09
N ILE A 422 -13.70 7.14 -0.20
CA ILE A 422 -13.12 6.61 1.02
C ILE A 422 -13.00 5.09 0.92
N GLN A 423 -11.85 4.59 1.37
CA GLN A 423 -11.53 3.17 1.51
C GLN A 423 -11.46 2.81 2.98
N LYS A 424 -11.82 1.58 3.30
CA LYS A 424 -11.85 1.09 4.67
C LYS A 424 -10.43 1.01 5.24
N SER A 425 -10.21 1.61 6.40
CA SER A 425 -8.94 1.53 7.16
C SER A 425 -8.93 0.28 8.06
N PRO A 426 -7.76 -0.33 8.34
CA PRO A 426 -7.65 -1.38 9.35
C PRO A 426 -8.05 -0.84 10.73
N PHE A 427 -8.63 -1.71 11.56
CA PHE A 427 -9.19 -1.33 12.85
C PHE A 427 -8.14 -1.22 13.96
N ILE A 428 -8.18 -0.13 14.74
CA ILE A 428 -7.24 0.15 15.84
C ILE A 428 -7.21 -0.95 16.91
N HIS A 429 -8.37 -1.57 17.21
CA HIS A 429 -8.48 -2.62 18.21
C HIS A 429 -7.77 -3.93 17.82
N ARG A 430 -7.30 -4.05 16.57
CA ARG A 430 -6.54 -5.22 16.09
C ARG A 430 -5.03 -5.00 16.14
N ILE A 431 -4.59 -3.81 16.58
CA ILE A 431 -3.17 -3.48 16.67
C ILE A 431 -2.63 -4.05 17.98
N ASP A 432 -1.73 -5.02 17.88
CA ASP A 432 -0.96 -5.51 19.03
C ASP A 432 0.25 -4.60 19.27
N TYR A 433 0.39 -4.09 20.49
CA TYR A 433 1.45 -3.15 20.84
C TYR A 433 2.75 -3.90 21.15
N SER A 434 3.62 -3.98 20.14
CA SER A 434 4.82 -4.79 20.20
C SER A 434 5.98 -4.13 20.99
N PRO A 435 7.00 -4.91 21.41
CA PRO A 435 8.22 -4.36 22.00
C PRO A 435 8.94 -3.34 21.10
N GLU A 436 8.90 -3.52 19.79
CA GLU A 436 9.48 -2.60 18.81
C GLU A 436 8.70 -1.27 18.78
N MET A 437 7.36 -1.33 18.78
CA MET A 437 6.52 -0.13 18.90
C MET A 437 6.83 0.62 20.20
N ASN A 438 7.06 -0.12 21.29
CA ASN A 438 7.48 0.44 22.55
C ASN A 438 8.85 1.13 22.50
N ALA A 439 9.82 0.54 21.80
CA ALA A 439 11.12 1.16 21.58
C ALA A 439 11.01 2.44 20.73
N ILE A 440 10.16 2.44 19.69
CA ILE A 440 9.92 3.61 18.85
C ILE A 440 9.28 4.74 19.66
N PHE A 441 8.21 4.45 20.41
CA PHE A 441 7.48 5.44 21.21
C PHE A 441 8.38 6.18 22.20
N HIS A 442 9.29 5.45 22.86
CA HIS A 442 10.23 6.01 23.84
C HIS A 442 11.51 6.58 23.23
N SER A 443 11.66 6.55 21.90
CA SER A 443 12.84 7.09 21.24
C SER A 443 12.82 8.62 21.17
N GLN A 444 13.99 9.24 21.28
CA GLN A 444 14.14 10.69 21.12
C GLN A 444 13.73 11.16 19.72
N LEU A 445 14.03 10.36 18.69
CA LEU A 445 13.67 10.70 17.31
C LEU A 445 12.14 10.82 17.15
N PHE A 446 11.38 9.91 17.75
CA PHE A 446 9.92 9.93 17.67
C PHE A 446 9.34 11.17 18.37
N SER A 447 9.80 11.48 19.59
CA SER A 447 9.31 12.64 20.32
C SER A 447 9.69 13.97 19.66
N GLU A 448 10.90 14.10 19.13
CA GLU A 448 11.34 15.29 18.39
C GLU A 448 10.56 15.47 17.08
N HIS A 449 10.35 14.39 16.33
CA HIS A 449 9.62 14.44 15.06
C HIS A 449 8.17 14.91 15.23
N TYR A 450 7.53 14.52 16.33
CA TYR A 450 6.13 14.87 16.61
C TYR A 450 5.95 15.95 17.68
N LEU A 451 7.01 16.71 18.01
CA LEU A 451 7.01 17.72 19.07
C LEU A 451 5.84 18.73 18.97
N ALA A 452 5.49 19.12 17.75
CA ALA A 452 4.38 20.02 17.48
C ALA A 452 3.02 19.47 17.94
N PHE A 453 2.83 18.15 17.88
CA PHE A 453 1.60 17.43 18.27
C PHE A 453 1.67 16.86 19.68
N LEU A 454 2.80 17.03 20.37
CA LEU A 454 2.96 16.80 21.82
C LEU A 454 2.74 18.09 22.63
N SER A 455 2.90 19.25 21.98
CA SER A 455 2.79 20.55 22.62
C SER A 455 1.32 20.94 22.86
N ASN A 456 1.02 21.43 24.05
CA ASN A 456 -0.31 21.95 24.38
C ASN A 456 -0.53 23.36 23.83
N THR A 457 -1.78 23.66 23.49
CA THR A 457 -2.25 25.01 23.15
C THR A 457 -3.25 25.50 24.19
N ALA A 458 -3.74 26.73 24.07
CA ALA A 458 -4.78 27.22 24.98
C ALA A 458 -6.08 26.37 24.94
N TYR A 459 -6.35 25.73 23.81
CA TYR A 459 -7.50 24.85 23.62
C TYR A 459 -7.27 23.45 24.18
N THR A 460 -6.04 22.93 24.15
CA THR A 460 -5.76 21.56 24.62
C THR A 460 -5.10 21.51 25.99
N TYR A 461 -4.83 22.65 26.62
CA TYR A 461 -4.23 22.69 27.94
C TYR A 461 -5.23 22.22 29.00
N LEU A 462 -4.78 21.31 29.87
CA LEU A 462 -5.47 20.86 31.08
C LEU A 462 -4.57 21.10 32.28
N SER A 463 -5.18 21.47 33.41
CA SER A 463 -4.44 21.68 34.66
C SER A 463 -3.93 20.36 35.25
N VAL A 464 -2.92 20.45 36.12
CA VAL A 464 -2.36 19.28 36.81
C VAL A 464 -3.43 18.54 37.62
N ASP A 465 -4.37 19.26 38.23
CA ASP A 465 -5.41 18.63 39.05
C ASP A 465 -6.50 17.95 38.21
N GLN A 466 -6.82 18.50 37.03
CA GLN A 466 -7.68 17.83 36.04
C GLN A 466 -7.02 16.55 35.50
N MET A 467 -5.73 16.58 35.18
CA MET A 467 -5.00 15.36 34.79
C MET A 467 -4.93 14.32 35.90
N LYS A 468 -4.80 14.74 37.18
CA LYS A 468 -4.89 13.81 38.31
C LYS A 468 -6.29 13.20 38.48
N GLN A 469 -7.35 13.84 38.01
CA GLN A 469 -8.69 13.26 38.01
C GLN A 469 -8.76 12.13 36.97
N VAL A 470 -8.32 12.40 35.75
CA VAL A 470 -8.24 11.39 34.67
C VAL A 470 -7.38 10.19 35.10
N ASP A 471 -6.22 10.45 35.71
CA ASP A 471 -5.29 9.39 36.15
C ASP A 471 -5.85 8.49 37.26
N ARG A 472 -6.83 8.95 38.05
CA ARG A 472 -7.47 8.12 39.08
C ARG A 472 -8.38 7.06 38.47
N GLU A 473 -8.95 7.36 37.30
CA GLU A 473 -9.93 6.49 36.64
C GLU A 473 -9.25 5.59 35.60
N LEU A 474 -8.40 6.17 34.74
CA LEU A 474 -7.69 5.44 33.69
C LEU A 474 -6.41 4.74 34.17
N GLY A 475 -5.86 5.14 35.32
CA GLY A 475 -4.63 4.57 35.86
C GLY A 475 -3.36 4.92 35.08
N VAL A 476 -2.34 4.08 35.22
CA VAL A 476 -1.02 4.29 34.61
C VAL A 476 -1.01 3.76 33.18
N MET A 477 -0.63 4.60 32.23
CA MET A 477 -0.44 4.20 30.83
C MET A 477 0.72 3.21 30.69
N SER A 478 0.41 1.97 30.28
CA SER A 478 1.39 0.94 29.91
C SER A 478 1.49 0.76 28.39
N ASN A 479 0.39 0.94 27.68
CA ASN A 479 0.28 0.83 26.23
C ASN A 479 -0.40 2.11 25.69
N PRO A 480 0.30 2.96 24.91
CA PRO A 480 -0.25 4.21 24.40
C PRO A 480 -1.40 4.01 23.40
N VAL A 481 -1.45 2.87 22.70
CA VAL A 481 -2.54 2.55 21.75
C VAL A 481 -3.82 2.24 22.52
N GLN A 482 -3.74 1.31 23.48
CA GLN A 482 -4.88 0.97 24.32
C GLN A 482 -5.33 2.18 25.15
N TYR A 483 -4.39 2.92 25.72
CA TYR A 483 -4.71 4.12 26.50
C TYR A 483 -5.45 5.17 25.66
N ALA A 484 -5.15 5.31 24.37
CA ALA A 484 -5.90 6.23 23.51
C ALA A 484 -7.37 5.79 23.31
N ILE A 485 -7.63 4.49 23.23
CA ILE A 485 -8.98 3.91 23.18
C ILE A 485 -9.68 4.13 24.53
N ASP A 486 -9.00 3.85 25.64
CA ASP A 486 -9.56 4.03 26.99
C ASP A 486 -9.92 5.50 27.26
N VAL A 487 -9.11 6.45 26.76
CA VAL A 487 -9.41 7.88 26.82
C VAL A 487 -10.65 8.21 25.98
N MET A 488 -10.82 7.63 24.79
CA MET A 488 -12.00 7.85 23.95
C MET A 488 -13.28 7.41 24.69
N GLU A 489 -13.25 6.22 25.30
CA GLU A 489 -14.36 5.69 26.10
C GLU A 489 -14.64 6.59 27.32
N TYR A 490 -13.60 6.99 28.05
CA TYR A 490 -13.72 7.90 29.19
C TYR A 490 -14.39 9.23 28.80
N MET A 491 -13.98 9.80 27.67
CA MET A 491 -14.54 11.05 27.17
C MET A 491 -16.02 10.89 26.82
N HIS A 492 -16.39 9.83 26.14
CA HIS A 492 -17.79 9.56 25.80
C HIS A 492 -18.68 9.35 27.04
N ASP A 493 -18.17 8.68 28.07
CA ASP A 493 -18.94 8.39 29.28
C ASP A 493 -19.13 9.61 30.20
N HIS A 494 -18.18 10.55 30.18
CA HIS A 494 -18.19 11.72 31.06
C HIS A 494 -18.68 13.01 30.38
N PHE A 495 -18.52 13.15 29.07
CA PHE A 495 -18.98 14.34 28.33
C PHE A 495 -20.37 14.15 27.75
N SER A 496 -21.23 15.15 27.94
CA SER A 496 -22.51 15.23 27.24
C SER A 496 -22.45 16.21 26.07
N TYR A 497 -22.91 15.80 24.90
CA TYR A 497 -23.01 16.68 23.73
C TYR A 497 -24.07 17.77 23.96
N ASP A 498 -23.69 19.04 23.84
CA ASP A 498 -24.55 20.20 24.05
C ASP A 498 -24.14 21.37 23.15
N GLY A 499 -25.01 21.72 22.19
CA GLY A 499 -24.79 22.76 21.18
C GLY A 499 -24.87 24.20 21.67
N GLU A 500 -25.38 24.44 22.88
CA GLU A 500 -25.58 25.79 23.42
C GLU A 500 -24.59 26.16 24.54
N SER A 501 -23.87 25.17 25.08
CA SER A 501 -23.05 25.35 26.27
C SER A 501 -21.70 26.06 26.06
N THR A 502 -21.18 26.08 24.83
CA THR A 502 -19.80 26.53 24.53
C THR A 502 -19.73 27.40 23.27
N THR A 503 -18.58 28.02 23.06
CA THR A 503 -18.28 28.85 21.88
C THR A 503 -17.00 28.36 21.21
N VAL A 504 -16.74 28.79 19.98
CA VAL A 504 -15.49 28.44 19.26
C VAL A 504 -14.21 28.86 20.00
N SER A 505 -14.31 29.79 20.97
CA SER A 505 -13.21 30.29 21.79
C SER A 505 -13.07 29.64 23.17
N THR A 506 -13.94 28.68 23.52
CA THR A 506 -13.91 27.97 24.80
C THR A 506 -12.60 27.18 24.94
N LYS A 507 -11.96 27.25 26.11
CA LYS A 507 -10.62 26.66 26.36
C LYS A 507 -10.74 25.27 26.98
N GLY A 508 -9.73 24.41 26.77
CA GLY A 508 -9.75 23.03 27.26
C GLY A 508 -10.01 22.87 28.76
N THR A 509 -9.43 23.73 29.59
CA THR A 509 -9.69 23.71 31.04
C THR A 509 -11.16 23.99 31.39
N GLU A 510 -11.79 24.90 30.66
CA GLU A 510 -13.19 25.27 30.85
C GLU A 510 -14.12 24.15 30.36
N SER A 511 -13.86 23.62 29.16
CA SER A 511 -14.60 22.48 28.61
C SER A 511 -14.50 21.25 29.53
N PHE A 512 -13.35 20.99 30.13
CA PHE A 512 -13.17 19.90 31.11
C PHE A 512 -13.98 20.11 32.38
N ASP A 513 -14.02 21.33 32.94
CA ASP A 513 -14.80 21.60 34.15
C ASP A 513 -16.31 21.52 33.90
N LEU A 514 -16.75 21.85 32.68
CA LEU A 514 -18.15 21.76 32.27
C LEU A 514 -18.60 20.32 31.98
N MET A 515 -17.73 19.47 31.45
CA MET A 515 -18.05 18.13 30.94
C MET A 515 -19.22 18.14 29.92
N LYS A 516 -19.37 19.26 29.22
CA LYS A 516 -20.41 19.50 28.20
C LYS A 516 -19.84 20.37 27.09
N GLY A 517 -20.27 20.12 25.86
CA GLY A 517 -19.85 20.91 24.71
C GLY A 517 -20.15 20.23 23.38
N VAL A 518 -19.61 20.79 22.30
CA VAL A 518 -19.73 20.23 20.95
C VAL A 518 -18.53 19.34 20.61
N CYS A 519 -18.55 18.70 19.44
CA CYS A 519 -17.45 17.83 18.97
C CYS A 519 -16.07 18.50 19.01
N GLN A 520 -16.02 19.83 18.81
CA GLN A 520 -14.79 20.62 18.95
C GLN A 520 -14.21 20.53 20.37
N ASP A 521 -15.03 20.77 21.39
CA ASP A 521 -14.61 20.80 22.80
C ASP A 521 -14.13 19.43 23.26
N ILE A 522 -14.92 18.39 22.96
CA ILE A 522 -14.60 16.99 23.33
C ILE A 522 -13.27 16.58 22.69
N THR A 523 -13.07 16.94 21.41
CA THR A 523 -11.80 16.69 20.70
C THR A 523 -10.63 17.43 21.34
N HIS A 524 -10.79 18.71 21.71
CA HIS A 524 -9.73 19.49 22.36
C HIS A 524 -9.31 18.92 23.71
N VAL A 525 -10.27 18.49 24.52
CA VAL A 525 -10.01 17.89 25.83
C VAL A 525 -9.30 16.53 25.66
N MET A 526 -9.77 15.67 24.76
CA MET A 526 -9.10 14.40 24.44
C MET A 526 -7.65 14.61 24.01
N LEU A 527 -7.37 15.58 23.14
CA LEU A 527 -6.01 15.96 22.76
C LEU A 527 -5.17 16.37 23.97
N GLY A 528 -5.75 17.13 24.89
CA GLY A 528 -5.07 17.55 26.11
C GLY A 528 -4.64 16.37 26.99
N ILE A 529 -5.52 15.38 27.16
CA ILE A 529 -5.22 14.17 27.93
C ILE A 529 -4.08 13.37 27.28
N LEU A 530 -4.18 13.11 25.97
CA LEU A 530 -3.20 12.32 25.23
C LEU A 530 -1.81 12.97 25.21
N ARG A 531 -1.75 14.29 24.97
CA ARG A 531 -0.49 15.06 24.96
C ARG A 531 0.19 15.10 26.31
N ASN A 532 -0.58 15.17 27.41
CA ASN A 532 -0.02 15.05 28.77
C ASN A 532 0.63 13.68 29.02
N LYS A 533 0.19 12.63 28.33
CA LYS A 533 0.80 11.30 28.36
C LYS A 533 1.87 11.06 27.30
N GLN A 534 2.33 12.13 26.63
CA GLN A 534 3.32 12.07 25.56
C GLN A 534 2.90 11.23 24.35
N ILE A 535 1.59 11.04 24.14
CA ILE A 535 1.05 10.45 22.92
C ILE A 535 0.88 11.57 21.90
N PRO A 536 1.58 11.55 20.75
CA PRO A 536 1.37 12.57 19.73
C PRO A 536 -0.02 12.46 19.14
N ALA A 537 -0.79 13.53 19.26
CA ALA A 537 -2.18 13.57 18.84
C ALA A 537 -2.48 14.89 18.12
N ARG A 538 -3.25 14.85 17.04
CA ARG A 538 -3.59 16.02 16.22
C ARG A 538 -5.11 16.17 16.07
N TYR A 539 -5.53 17.42 15.97
CA TYR A 539 -6.93 17.79 15.73
C TYR A 539 -7.24 17.56 14.26
N VAL A 540 -8.39 16.96 13.98
CA VAL A 540 -8.91 16.77 12.63
C VAL A 540 -10.23 17.49 12.48
N SER A 541 -10.35 18.29 11.43
CA SER A 541 -11.61 18.88 10.99
C SER A 541 -12.04 18.25 9.67
N GLY A 542 -13.32 17.95 9.56
CA GLY A 542 -13.85 17.27 8.39
C GLY A 542 -15.36 17.18 8.37
N TYR A 543 -15.85 16.14 7.72
CA TYR A 543 -17.27 15.86 7.60
C TYR A 543 -17.60 14.46 8.09
N LEU A 544 -18.80 14.29 8.66
CA LEU A 544 -19.31 13.00 9.08
C LEU A 544 -20.54 12.66 8.25
N TYR A 545 -20.52 11.49 7.60
CA TYR A 545 -21.72 10.94 6.97
C TYR A 545 -22.56 10.21 8.01
N VAL A 546 -23.73 10.79 8.31
CA VAL A 546 -24.76 10.19 9.16
C VAL A 546 -25.91 9.80 8.24
N GLY A 547 -25.93 8.55 7.77
CA GLY A 547 -26.99 8.06 6.87
C GLY A 547 -28.39 8.15 7.50
N GLU A 548 -29.45 7.95 6.72
CA GLU A 548 -30.86 8.12 7.14
C GLU A 548 -31.29 7.29 8.38
N ASN A 549 -30.53 6.26 8.77
CA ASN A 549 -30.81 5.37 9.91
C ASN A 549 -29.64 5.27 10.93
N SER A 550 -28.68 6.19 10.91
CA SER A 550 -27.50 6.11 11.80
C SER A 550 -27.77 6.73 13.18
N ALA A 551 -27.27 6.08 14.24
CA ALA A 551 -27.37 6.54 15.63
C ALA A 551 -26.24 7.50 16.06
N LEU A 552 -25.42 7.98 15.12
CA LEU A 552 -24.31 8.89 15.38
C LEU A 552 -24.82 10.31 15.69
N ILE A 553 -24.22 10.96 16.68
CA ILE A 553 -24.58 12.29 17.17
C ILE A 553 -23.72 13.34 16.44
N GLY A 554 -24.39 14.30 15.79
CA GLY A 554 -23.79 15.44 15.10
C GLY A 554 -24.84 16.18 14.27
N ASP A 555 -25.25 17.38 14.69
CA ASP A 555 -26.37 18.14 14.10
C ASP A 555 -25.98 18.92 12.83
N ALA A 556 -24.67 19.03 12.55
CA ALA A 556 -24.12 19.62 11.35
C ALA A 556 -23.21 18.59 10.68
N ALA A 557 -23.30 18.41 9.35
CA ALA A 557 -22.46 17.45 8.64
C ALA A 557 -20.94 17.76 8.70
N SER A 558 -20.54 18.90 9.31
CA SER A 558 -19.17 19.18 9.74
C SER A 558 -18.86 18.57 11.11
N HIS A 559 -17.73 17.89 11.24
CA HIS A 559 -17.34 17.19 12.47
C HIS A 559 -15.87 17.39 12.81
N ALA A 560 -15.51 17.09 14.05
CA ALA A 560 -14.14 17.12 14.54
C ALA A 560 -13.83 15.88 15.37
N TRP A 561 -12.60 15.38 15.24
CA TRP A 561 -12.13 14.20 15.96
C TRP A 561 -10.61 14.23 16.13
N VAL A 562 -10.07 13.22 16.82
CA VAL A 562 -8.64 13.11 17.13
C VAL A 562 -7.97 12.10 16.20
N GLU A 563 -6.76 12.40 15.74
CA GLU A 563 -5.86 11.37 15.22
C GLU A 563 -4.67 11.19 16.16
N VAL A 564 -4.38 9.93 16.50
CA VAL A 564 -3.22 9.54 17.33
C VAL A 564 -2.14 8.90 16.46
N MET A 565 -0.88 9.23 16.72
CA MET A 565 0.25 8.62 16.03
C MET A 565 0.60 7.29 16.69
N VAL A 566 0.27 6.19 16.01
CA VAL A 566 0.62 4.84 16.42
C VAL A 566 2.03 4.50 15.93
N PRO A 567 2.99 4.20 16.84
CA PRO A 567 4.38 3.91 16.47
C PRO A 567 4.48 2.79 15.44
N GLY A 568 5.18 3.03 14.32
CA GLY A 568 5.36 2.04 13.26
C GLY A 568 4.17 1.82 12.33
N ILE A 569 3.01 2.46 12.58
CA ILE A 569 1.79 2.32 11.76
C ILE A 569 1.42 3.65 11.10
N GLY A 570 1.25 4.73 11.88
CA GLY A 570 0.84 6.03 11.37
C GLY A 570 -0.30 6.67 12.17
N TRP A 571 -0.96 7.65 11.57
CA TRP A 571 -2.09 8.36 12.18
C TRP A 571 -3.36 7.51 12.11
N VAL A 572 -4.00 7.30 13.27
CA VAL A 572 -5.26 6.56 13.39
C VAL A 572 -6.32 7.46 14.04
N GLY A 573 -7.50 7.51 13.45
CA GLY A 573 -8.57 8.42 13.86
C GLY A 573 -9.51 7.83 14.91
N LEU A 574 -9.80 8.60 15.95
CA LEU A 574 -10.68 8.27 17.07
C LEU A 574 -11.69 9.40 17.27
N ASP A 575 -12.98 9.06 17.29
CA ASP A 575 -14.09 9.98 17.49
C ASP A 575 -14.67 9.83 18.91
N PRO A 576 -14.24 10.68 19.87
CA PRO A 576 -14.73 10.60 21.25
C PRO A 576 -16.19 11.02 21.40
N THR A 577 -16.78 11.72 20.42
CA THR A 577 -18.18 12.14 20.48
C THR A 577 -19.11 10.94 20.32
N ASN A 578 -18.70 9.99 19.47
CA ASN A 578 -19.51 8.83 19.10
C ASN A 578 -18.95 7.51 19.64
N ASN A 579 -17.79 7.56 20.32
CA ASN A 579 -17.04 6.40 20.78
C ASN A 579 -16.78 5.37 19.67
N VAL A 580 -16.30 5.86 18.51
CA VAL A 580 -16.00 5.03 17.35
C VAL A 580 -14.66 5.39 16.74
N GLU A 581 -14.06 4.44 16.05
CA GLU A 581 -12.93 4.70 15.18
C GLU A 581 -13.38 5.52 13.95
N ALA A 582 -12.60 6.52 13.57
CA ALA A 582 -12.91 7.40 12.44
C ALA A 582 -12.51 6.72 11.12
N LEU A 583 -13.45 5.95 10.56
CA LEU A 583 -13.25 5.09 9.39
C LEU A 583 -13.99 5.62 8.15
N GLU A 584 -14.81 4.79 7.48
CA GLU A 584 -15.43 5.07 6.18
C GLU A 584 -16.43 6.24 6.14
N ASN A 585 -16.92 6.69 7.30
CA ASN A 585 -17.91 7.77 7.40
C ASN A 585 -17.27 9.13 7.71
N HIS A 586 -15.97 9.17 8.02
CA HIS A 586 -15.25 10.37 8.45
C HIS A 586 -14.37 10.90 7.32
N ILE A 587 -14.76 12.03 6.74
CA ILE A 587 -14.08 12.66 5.60
C ILE A 587 -13.15 13.77 6.10
N ARG A 588 -11.83 13.60 5.93
CA ARG A 588 -10.79 14.52 6.40
C ARG A 588 -10.65 15.76 5.51
N VAL A 589 -10.64 16.95 6.12
CA VAL A 589 -10.40 18.22 5.40
C VAL A 589 -9.12 18.90 5.85
N GLY A 590 -8.90 19.00 7.15
CA GLY A 590 -7.72 19.66 7.69
C GLY A 590 -7.25 19.00 8.98
N VAL A 591 -5.95 19.06 9.23
CA VAL A 591 -5.33 18.61 10.47
C VAL A 591 -4.45 19.71 11.06
N GLY A 592 -4.33 19.75 12.37
CA GLY A 592 -3.55 20.78 13.06
C GLY A 592 -3.38 20.46 14.55
N ARG A 593 -2.84 21.40 15.31
CA ARG A 593 -2.70 21.21 16.76
C ARG A 593 -4.03 21.42 17.50
N ASP A 594 -4.87 22.29 16.99
CA ASP A 594 -6.22 22.59 17.49
C ASP A 594 -7.06 23.23 16.37
N TYR A 595 -8.22 23.81 16.73
CA TYR A 595 -9.16 24.41 15.78
C TYR A 595 -8.58 25.64 15.04
N ASN A 596 -7.68 26.41 15.63
CA ASN A 596 -7.12 27.62 14.98
C ASN A 596 -6.33 27.27 13.71
N ASP A 597 -5.66 26.11 13.72
CA ASP A 597 -4.85 25.65 12.59
C ASP A 597 -5.73 25.17 11.41
N VAL A 598 -7.00 24.83 11.65
CA VAL A 598 -7.88 24.16 10.66
C VAL A 598 -9.24 24.82 10.42
N SER A 599 -9.47 26.02 10.97
CA SER A 599 -10.76 26.71 10.82
C SER A 599 -11.16 26.84 9.34
N PRO A 600 -12.42 26.51 8.97
CA PRO A 600 -12.88 26.43 7.57
C PRO A 600 -12.72 27.73 6.79
N VAL A 601 -13.01 28.87 7.42
CA VAL A 601 -12.89 30.21 6.83
C VAL A 601 -12.29 31.15 7.86
N GLN A 602 -11.21 31.84 7.48
CA GLN A 602 -10.56 32.88 8.27
C GLN A 602 -10.33 34.10 7.39
N GLY A 603 -10.63 35.29 7.89
CA GLY A 603 -10.47 36.50 7.09
C GLY A 603 -10.38 37.76 7.91
N VAL A 604 -9.93 38.82 7.25
CA VAL A 604 -9.92 40.19 7.77
C VAL A 604 -10.69 41.08 6.81
N TYR A 605 -11.56 41.91 7.36
CA TYR A 605 -12.37 42.85 6.60
C TYR A 605 -12.45 44.19 7.34
N ARG A 606 -12.91 45.24 6.64
CA ARG A 606 -13.21 46.54 7.24
C ARG A 606 -14.70 46.84 7.06
N GLY A 607 -15.45 46.79 8.16
CA GLY A 607 -16.91 46.99 8.19
C GLY A 607 -17.46 46.86 9.61
N GLY A 608 -18.78 46.83 9.74
CA GLY A 608 -19.54 46.60 10.97
C GLY A 608 -19.53 45.13 11.40
N SER A 609 -20.48 44.72 12.24
CA SER A 609 -20.57 43.33 12.69
C SER A 609 -20.93 42.37 11.54
N GLN A 610 -20.70 41.07 11.75
CA GLN A 610 -21.03 40.01 10.78
C GLN A 610 -21.89 38.93 11.43
N ASN A 611 -22.75 38.31 10.62
CA ASN A 611 -23.45 37.07 10.95
C ASN A 611 -23.01 35.96 9.98
N LEU A 612 -22.92 34.72 10.47
CA LEU A 612 -22.49 33.56 9.69
C LEU A 612 -23.59 32.49 9.69
N ASP A 613 -24.05 32.11 8.50
CA ASP A 613 -24.90 30.96 8.25
C ASP A 613 -24.07 29.86 7.55
N VAL A 614 -24.02 28.67 8.13
CA VAL A 614 -23.23 27.54 7.61
C VAL A 614 -24.17 26.42 7.19
N LYS A 615 -24.04 25.97 5.94
CA LYS A 615 -24.83 24.87 5.39
C LYS A 615 -23.89 23.79 4.89
N VAL A 616 -24.03 22.59 5.45
CA VAL A 616 -23.23 21.44 5.06
C VAL A 616 -24.13 20.27 4.72
N SER A 617 -23.91 19.63 3.58
CA SER A 617 -24.57 18.40 3.19
C SER A 617 -23.55 17.37 2.72
N VAL A 618 -23.65 16.14 3.23
CA VAL A 618 -22.86 15.00 2.79
C VAL A 618 -23.82 13.94 2.30
N SER A 619 -23.65 13.49 1.06
CA SER A 619 -24.51 12.48 0.43
C SER A 619 -23.66 11.37 -0.15
N LEU A 620 -24.11 10.13 0.01
CA LEU A 620 -23.52 8.98 -0.66
C LEU A 620 -23.91 9.01 -2.14
N LEU A 621 -22.94 8.79 -3.02
CA LEU A 621 -23.17 8.63 -4.45
C LEU A 621 -23.28 7.14 -4.77
N ASP A 622 -24.37 6.74 -5.43
CA ASP A 622 -24.54 5.39 -5.96
C ASP A 622 -23.40 5.05 -6.94
N GLN A 623 -22.88 3.82 -6.84
CA GLN A 623 -21.76 3.34 -7.65
C GLN A 623 -22.16 2.99 -9.08
#